data_AF-A0A0R0CB76-F1
#
_entry.id   AF-A0A0R0CB76-F1
#
_cell.length_a   1.000
_cell.length_b   1.000
_cell.length_c   1.000
_cell.angle_alpha   90.00
_cell.angle_beta   90.00
_cell.angle_gamma   90.00
#
_symmetry.space_group_name_H-M   'P 1'
#
loop_
_entity.id
_entity.type
_entity.pdbx_description
1 polymer ?
#
loop_
_entity_poly.entity_id
_entity_poly.type
_entity_poly.pdbx_seq_one_letter_code
_entity_poly.pdbx_strand_id
1 'polypeptide(L)'
;MARTAPRIHLDQATINRLKELQRGLDAEMRVELHMHDGSVLVGTLPERPSVQQFLDAQGNEGTNGQLRLDTGDGGFHLVWLDEIDSFTRLGTH
;
A
#
# COMPACT_ATOMS: atom_id res chain seq x y z
N MET A 1 -7.73 3.25 -19.20
CA MET A 1 -7.43 4.52 -18.51
C MET A 1 -6.11 4.33 -17.78
N ALA A 2 -5.12 5.18 -18.03
CA ALA A 2 -3.82 5.09 -17.35
C ALA A 2 -3.99 5.47 -15.87
N ARG A 3 -3.42 4.67 -14.97
CA ARG A 3 -3.41 4.96 -13.54
C ARG A 3 -2.21 5.86 -13.24
N THR A 4 -2.46 7.01 -12.63
CA THR A 4 -1.41 7.95 -12.23
C THR A 4 -1.06 7.75 -10.76
N ALA A 5 0.23 7.87 -10.44
CA ALA A 5 0.73 7.85 -9.07
C ALA A 5 1.60 9.08 -8.81
N PRO A 6 1.58 9.64 -7.59
CA PRO A 6 2.44 10.77 -7.24
C PRO A 6 3.92 10.37 -7.26
N ARG A 7 4.23 9.11 -6.99
CA ARG A 7 5.57 8.52 -6.97
C ARG A 7 5.56 7.19 -7.72
N ILE A 8 6.62 6.93 -8.47
CA ILE A 8 6.86 5.67 -9.16
C ILE A 8 8.26 5.18 -8.85
N HIS A 9 8.46 3.86 -8.88
CA HIS A 9 9.74 3.23 -8.65
C HIS A 9 10.18 2.41 -9.86
N LEU A 10 11.44 2.61 -10.25
CA LEU A 10 12.11 1.91 -11.33
C LEU A 10 13.16 0.91 -10.81
N ASP A 11 13.60 1.11 -9.57
CA ASP A 11 14.59 0.24 -8.91
C ASP A 11 13.97 -1.11 -8.51
N GLN A 12 14.68 -2.19 -8.82
CA GLN A 12 14.22 -3.55 -8.58
C GLN A 12 14.11 -3.87 -7.08
N ALA A 13 14.98 -3.30 -6.23
CA ALA A 13 14.93 -3.56 -4.79
C ALA A 13 13.64 -3.01 -4.16
N THR A 14 13.27 -1.78 -4.54
CA THR A 14 12.02 -1.14 -4.11
C THR A 14 10.81 -1.89 -4.64
N ILE A 15 10.81 -2.28 -5.91
CA ILE A 15 9.74 -3.07 -6.51
C ILE A 15 9.55 -4.41 -5.78
N ASN A 16 10.64 -5.06 -5.40
CA ASN A 16 10.59 -6.30 -4.63
C ASN A 16 9.96 -6.07 -3.25
N ARG A 17 10.35 -5.00 -2.54
CA ARG A 17 9.75 -4.61 -1.25
C ARG A 17 8.24 -4.39 -1.37
N LEU A 18 7.78 -3.69 -2.41
CA LEU A 18 6.34 -3.47 -2.65
C LEU A 18 5.61 -4.80 -2.87
N LYS A 19 6.21 -5.73 -3.62
CA LYS A 19 5.65 -7.08 -3.85
C LYS A 19 5.66 -7.93 -2.58
N GLU A 20 6.64 -7.76 -1.70
CA GLU A 20 6.68 -8.42 -0.39
C GLU A 20 5.57 -7.92 0.52
N LEU A 21 5.38 -6.61 0.62
CA LEU A 21 4.24 -6.01 1.31
C LEU A 21 2.93 -6.56 0.74
N GLN A 22 2.80 -6.60 -0.59
CA GLN A 22 1.60 -7.14 -1.24
C GLN A 22 1.31 -8.60 -0.87
N ARG A 23 2.35 -9.44 -0.77
CA ARG A 23 2.19 -10.84 -0.38
C ARG A 23 1.87 -11.02 1.11
N GLY A 24 2.35 -10.11 1.96
CA GLY A 24 2.12 -10.17 3.40
C GLY A 24 0.77 -9.61 3.85
N LEU A 25 0.19 -8.71 3.07
CA LEU A 25 -1.08 -8.03 3.34
C LEU A 25 -2.23 -8.76 2.63
N ASP A 26 -2.87 -9.70 3.33
CA ASP A 26 -4.02 -10.44 2.83
C ASP A 26 -5.32 -9.63 2.85
N ALA A 27 -6.28 -10.03 2.01
CA ALA A 27 -7.64 -9.51 2.09
C ALA A 27 -8.29 -9.96 3.41
N GLU A 28 -9.22 -9.15 3.91
CA GLU A 28 -9.98 -9.36 5.15
C GLU A 28 -9.09 -9.46 6.40
N MET A 29 -7.83 -9.00 6.30
CA MET A 29 -6.88 -8.98 7.40
C MET A 29 -6.96 -7.66 8.16
N ARG A 30 -7.04 -7.72 9.49
CA ARG A 30 -6.81 -6.56 10.36
C ARG A 30 -5.32 -6.35 10.58
N VAL A 31 -4.86 -5.14 10.29
CA VAL A 31 -3.44 -4.76 10.28
C VAL A 31 -3.23 -3.41 10.95
N GLU A 32 -2.03 -3.25 11.50
CA GLU A 32 -1.45 -1.98 11.89
C GLU A 32 -0.33 -1.65 10.91
N LEU A 33 -0.46 -0.55 10.17
CA LEU A 33 0.52 -0.04 9.22
C LEU A 33 1.38 1.03 9.89
N HIS A 34 2.68 0.88 9.82
CA HIS A 34 3.66 1.85 10.28
C HIS A 34 4.15 2.61 9.06
N MET A 35 3.89 3.91 9.03
CA MET A 35 4.24 4.78 7.90
C MET A 35 5.66 5.31 8.04
N HIS A 36 6.30 5.62 6.92
CA HIS A 36 7.63 6.24 6.91
C HIS A 36 7.70 7.61 7.61
N ASP A 37 6.57 8.32 7.69
CA ASP A 37 6.44 9.58 8.45
C ASP A 37 6.32 9.36 9.98
N GLY A 38 6.33 8.11 10.45
CA GLY A 38 6.16 7.75 11.86
C GLY A 38 4.71 7.65 12.32
N SER A 39 3.76 8.01 11.45
CA SER A 39 2.33 7.81 11.69
C SER A 39 1.97 6.32 11.68
N VAL A 40 0.95 5.93 12.47
CA VAL A 40 0.45 4.56 12.54
C VAL A 40 -1.03 4.54 12.15
N LEU A 41 -1.40 3.63 11.25
CA LEU A 41 -2.78 3.44 10.79
C LEU A 41 -3.25 2.02 11.12
N VAL A 42 -4.35 1.90 11.85
CA VAL A 42 -4.94 0.61 12.20
C VAL A 42 -6.27 0.43 11.47
N GLY A 43 -6.45 -0.69 10.81
CA GLY A 43 -7.70 -0.99 10.11
C GLY A 43 -7.75 -2.39 9.52
N THR A 44 -8.80 -2.65 8.76
CA THR A 44 -9.02 -3.90 8.04
C THR A 44 -8.78 -3.68 6.56
N LEU A 45 -8.05 -4.58 5.92
CA LEU A 45 -7.89 -4.57 4.47
C LEU A 45 -9.14 -5.22 3.85
N PRO A 46 -9.98 -4.50 3.09
CA PRO A 46 -11.12 -5.11 2.41
C PRO A 46 -10.66 -6.00 1.25
N GLU A 47 -9.49 -5.73 0.69
CA GLU A 47 -8.90 -6.46 -0.44
C GLU A 47 -7.37 -6.43 -0.37
N ARG A 48 -6.72 -7.31 -1.14
CA ARG A 48 -5.26 -7.32 -1.26
C ARG A 48 -4.77 -6.06 -1.97
N PRO A 49 -3.64 -5.48 -1.54
CA PRO A 49 -3.05 -4.35 -2.24
C PRO A 49 -2.66 -4.72 -3.68
N SER A 50 -2.70 -3.74 -4.56
CA SER A 50 -2.39 -3.92 -5.98
C SER A 50 -1.07 -3.23 -6.34
N VAL A 51 -0.05 -4.02 -6.67
CA VAL A 51 1.22 -3.53 -7.24
C VAL A 51 1.18 -3.63 -8.76
N GLN A 52 1.43 -2.54 -9.46
CA GLN A 52 1.34 -2.46 -10.91
C GLN A 52 2.06 -1.24 -11.48
N GLN A 53 1.99 -1.08 -12.81
CA GLN A 53 2.54 0.10 -13.46
C GLN A 53 1.61 1.31 -13.33
N PHE A 54 2.24 2.45 -13.04
CA PHE A 54 1.63 3.77 -12.93
C PHE A 54 2.44 4.78 -13.75
N LEU A 55 1.77 5.85 -14.17
CA LEU A 55 2.42 7.02 -14.75
C LEU A 55 2.60 8.12 -13.70
N ASP A 56 3.76 8.75 -13.66
CA ASP A 56 3.96 9.96 -12.85
C ASP A 56 3.43 11.21 -13.58
N ALA A 57 3.52 12.37 -12.92
CA ALA A 57 3.09 13.65 -13.49
C ALA A 57 3.87 14.11 -14.73
N GLN A 58 5.05 13.53 -14.97
CA GLN A 58 5.90 13.80 -16.14
C GLN A 58 5.66 12.79 -17.28
N GLY A 59 4.77 11.81 -17.08
CA GLY A 59 4.48 10.77 -18.05
C GLY A 59 5.49 9.62 -18.04
N ASN A 60 6.35 9.54 -17.03
CA ASN A 60 7.24 8.39 -16.86
C ASN A 60 6.44 7.19 -16.35
N GLU A 61 6.76 6.00 -16.85
CA GLU A 61 6.15 4.76 -16.39
C GLU A 61 7.04 4.07 -15.36
N GLY A 62 6.46 3.66 -14.23
CA GLY A 62 7.16 2.87 -13.23
C GLY A 62 6.18 2.09 -12.37
N THR A 63 6.69 1.41 -11.34
CA THR A 63 5.87 0.55 -10.49
C THR A 63 5.57 1.24 -9.17
N ASN A 64 4.33 1.15 -8.72
CA ASN A 64 3.94 1.42 -7.35
C ASN A 64 2.80 0.49 -6.96
N GLY A 65 2.23 0.64 -5.77
CA GLY A 65 0.98 0.02 -5.43
C GLY A 65 0.21 0.83 -4.40
N GLN A 66 -1.09 0.58 -4.36
CA GLN A 66 -2.00 1.24 -3.44
C GLN A 66 -2.79 0.17 -2.69
N LEU A 67 -3.13 0.49 -1.45
CA LEU A 67 -3.99 -0.31 -0.60
C LEU A 67 -5.12 0.54 -0.06
N ARG A 68 -6.25 -0.12 0.18
CA ARG A 68 -7.39 0.46 0.87
C ARG A 68 -7.39 -0.08 2.29
N LEU A 69 -7.41 0.81 3.28
CA LEU A 69 -7.50 0.46 4.68
C LEU A 69 -8.84 0.97 5.24
N ASP A 70 -9.69 0.06 5.67
CA ASP A 70 -10.96 0.38 6.31
C ASP A 70 -10.76 0.58 7.81
N THR A 71 -11.03 1.78 8.33
CA THR A 71 -10.84 2.10 9.75
C THR A 71 -12.09 1.83 10.59
N GLY A 72 -13.17 1.32 9.98
CA GLY A 72 -14.45 1.03 10.62
C GLY A 72 -15.27 2.27 10.98
N ASP A 73 -14.69 3.20 11.72
CA ASP A 73 -15.40 4.32 12.37
C ASP A 73 -15.47 5.61 11.53
N GLY A 74 -14.80 5.65 10.37
CA GLY A 74 -14.66 6.89 9.58
C GLY A 74 -14.49 6.73 8.07
N GLY A 75 -14.66 5.52 7.53
CA GLY A 75 -14.50 5.24 6.11
C GLY A 75 -13.20 4.50 5.79
N PHE A 76 -12.63 4.81 4.62
CA PHE A 76 -11.43 4.13 4.12
C PHE A 76 -10.33 5.13 3.79
N HIS A 77 -9.08 4.72 4.06
CA HIS A 77 -7.88 5.43 3.64
C HIS A 77 -7.28 4.73 2.43
N LEU A 78 -6.93 5.50 1.41
CA LEU A 78 -6.09 5.04 0.32
C LEU A 78 -4.64 5.35 0.68
N VAL A 79 -3.83 4.31 0.85
CA VAL A 79 -2.44 4.41 1.29
C VAL A 79 -1.54 3.85 0.20
N TRP A 80 -0.45 4.55 -0.12
CA TRP A 80 0.55 4.04 -1.05
C TRP A 80 1.46 3.03 -0.35
N LEU A 81 1.77 1.93 -1.03
CA LEU A 81 2.67 0.91 -0.49
C LEU A 81 4.08 1.44 -0.28
N ASP A 82 4.52 2.46 -1.05
CA ASP A 82 5.85 3.07 -0.86
C ASP A 82 5.95 3.97 0.38
N GLU A 83 4.81 4.36 0.97
CA GLU A 83 4.77 5.13 2.21
C GLU A 83 4.79 4.25 3.46
N ILE A 84 4.63 2.93 3.29
CA ILE A 84 4.59 1.96 4.38
C ILE A 84 6.00 1.49 4.69
N ASP A 85 6.41 1.72 5.93
CA ASP A 85 7.66 1.21 6.44
C ASP A 85 7.56 -0.28 6.77
N SER A 86 6.56 -0.63 7.58
CA SER A 86 6.32 -1.99 8.08
C SER A 86 4.86 -2.18 8.48
N PHE A 87 4.45 -3.42 8.73
CA PHE A 87 3.10 -3.71 9.20
C PHE A 87 3.10 -4.82 10.25
N THR A 88 2.13 -4.77 11.15
CA THR A 88 1.86 -5.81 12.14
C THR A 88 0.48 -6.41 11.89
N ARG A 89 0.41 -7.74 11.81
CA ARG A 89 -0.86 -8.46 11.72
C ARG A 89 -1.51 -8.49 13.10
N LEU A 90 -2.73 -7.95 13.22
CA LEU A 90 -3.46 -7.90 14.50
C LEU A 90 -4.36 -9.14 14.74
N GLY A 91 -4.43 -10.06 13.78
CA GLY A 91 -5.23 -11.28 13.87
C GLY A 91 -6.73 -11.03 13.66
N THR A 92 -7.46 -12.10 13.35
CA THR A 92 -8.93 -12.13 13.32
C THR A 92 -9.34 -12.82 14.61
N HIS A 93 -9.92 -12.06 15.55
CA HIS A 93 -10.35 -12.61 16.84
C HIS A 93 -11.62 -13.46 16.69
#